data_AF-A0A536ASS0-F1
#
_entry.id   AF-A0A536ASS0-F1
#
_cell.length_a   1.000
_cell.length_b   1.000
_cell.length_c   1.000
_cell.angle_alpha   90.00
_cell.angle_beta   90.00
_cell.angle_gamma   90.00
#
_symmetry.space_group_name_H-M   'P 1'
#
loop_
_entity.id
_entity.type
_entity.pdbx_description
1 polymer ?
#
loop_
_entity_poly.entity_id
_entity_poly.type
_entity_poly.pdbx_seq_one_letter_code
_entity_poly.pdbx_strand_id
1 'polypeptide(L)'
;MDEPALRERAAALCDALVAGDIDRATEDFSKELRQNLGTVLALLPLPSHEATVESVEHGGSGYNIMIRLVGETEEVLIQTRWKERDGKPTIVEASHLSKTVRAAQGGEDEAESEGEESS
;
A
#
# COMPACT_ATOMS: atom_id res chain seq x y z
N MET A 1 16.78 -3.89 14.60
CA MET A 1 16.20 -4.02 13.25
C MET A 1 17.06 -3.23 12.28
N ASP A 2 17.37 -3.83 11.13
CA ASP A 2 18.20 -3.23 10.10
C ASP A 2 17.36 -2.91 8.85
N GLU A 3 17.57 -1.72 8.28
CA GLU A 3 16.91 -1.26 7.05
C GLU A 3 16.99 -2.25 5.87
N PRO A 4 18.16 -2.84 5.53
CA PRO A 4 18.24 -3.79 4.42
C PRO A 4 17.34 -5.02 4.63
N ALA A 5 17.36 -5.59 5.83
CA ALA A 5 16.49 -6.72 6.17
C ALA A 5 15.00 -6.35 6.13
N LEU A 6 14.68 -5.10 6.48
CA LEU A 6 13.32 -4.59 6.40
C LEU A 6 12.85 -4.40 4.96
N ARG A 7 13.74 -3.93 4.09
CA ARG A 7 13.46 -3.77 2.66
C ARG A 7 13.22 -5.12 1.99
N GLU A 8 13.98 -6.15 2.33
CA GLU A 8 13.74 -7.52 1.86
C GLU A 8 12.38 -8.06 2.32
N ARG A 9 12.02 -7.84 3.59
CA ARG A 9 10.71 -8.23 4.14
C ARG A 9 9.56 -7.50 3.46
N ALA A 10 9.69 -6.20 3.24
CA ALA A 10 8.69 -5.41 2.54
C ALA A 10 8.55 -5.83 1.08
N ALA A 11 9.66 -6.17 0.40
CA ALA A 11 9.60 -6.74 -0.95
C ALA A 11 8.88 -8.09 -0.97
N ALA A 12 9.16 -8.97 0.00
CA ALA A 12 8.45 -10.26 0.12
C ALA A 12 6.94 -10.09 0.39
N LEU A 13 6.55 -9.07 1.18
CA LEU A 13 5.15 -8.68 1.34
C LEU A 13 4.53 -8.25 0.00
N CYS A 14 5.22 -7.42 -0.78
CA CYS A 14 4.76 -6.99 -2.11
C CYS A 14 4.54 -8.18 -3.05
N ASP A 15 5.52 -9.08 -3.15
CA ASP A 15 5.41 -10.32 -3.95
C ASP A 15 4.20 -11.16 -3.51
N ALA A 16 3.99 -11.34 -2.21
CA ALA A 16 2.85 -12.08 -1.68
C ALA A 16 1.50 -11.42 -2.03
N LEU A 17 1.42 -10.09 -1.96
CA LEU A 17 0.21 -9.34 -2.34
C LEU A 17 -0.11 -9.49 -3.83
N VAL A 18 0.91 -9.42 -4.70
CA VAL A 18 0.74 -9.61 -6.16
C VAL A 18 0.37 -11.05 -6.49
N ALA A 19 0.94 -12.03 -5.78
CA ALA A 19 0.57 -13.44 -5.93
C ALA A 19 -0.82 -13.77 -5.36
N GLY A 20 -1.47 -12.84 -4.66
CA GLY A 20 -2.72 -13.09 -3.93
C GLY A 20 -2.56 -14.02 -2.73
N ASP A 21 -1.33 -14.23 -2.25
CA ASP A 21 -0.99 -15.11 -1.14
C ASP A 21 -1.14 -14.35 0.19
N ILE A 22 -2.38 -14.22 0.64
CA ILE A 22 -2.72 -13.44 1.84
C ILE A 22 -2.12 -14.05 3.11
N ASP A 23 -1.95 -15.37 3.17
CA ASP A 23 -1.33 -16.04 4.32
C ASP A 23 0.13 -15.57 4.45
N ARG A 24 0.86 -15.58 3.33
CA ARG A 24 2.23 -15.08 3.26
C ARG A 24 2.32 -13.57 3.50
N ALA A 25 1.40 -12.79 2.94
CA ALA A 25 1.37 -11.33 3.12
C ALA A 25 1.12 -10.91 4.58
N THR A 26 0.41 -11.74 5.35
CA THR A 26 0.10 -11.44 6.76
C THR A 26 1.05 -12.11 7.75
N GLU A 27 2.08 -12.82 7.28
CA GLU A 27 3.07 -13.52 8.12
C GLU A 27 3.75 -12.56 9.11
N ASP A 28 4.13 -11.37 8.66
CA ASP A 28 4.80 -10.37 9.49
C ASP A 28 3.82 -9.48 10.28
N PHE A 29 2.50 -9.70 10.19
CA PHE A 29 1.51 -8.87 10.92
C PHE A 29 1.49 -9.20 12.40
N SER A 30 1.38 -8.17 13.24
CA SER A 30 1.10 -8.32 14.66
C SER A 30 -0.25 -8.99 14.88
N LYS A 31 -0.43 -9.58 16.06
CA LYS A 31 -1.71 -10.20 16.45
C LYS A 31 -2.86 -9.19 16.39
N GLU A 32 -2.63 -7.95 16.85
CA GLU A 32 -3.64 -6.88 16.81
C GLU A 32 -4.02 -6.51 15.37
N LEU A 33 -3.04 -6.43 14.47
CA LEU A 33 -3.30 -6.10 13.06
C LEU A 33 -4.05 -7.23 12.35
N ARG A 34 -3.70 -8.50 12.64
CA ARG A 34 -4.41 -9.67 12.13
C ARG A 34 -5.86 -9.75 12.60
N GLN A 35 -6.15 -9.29 13.82
CA GLN A 35 -7.54 -9.20 14.30
C GLN A 35 -8.39 -8.18 13.51
N ASN A 36 -7.73 -7.19 12.91
CA ASN A 36 -8.36 -6.17 12.06
C ASN A 36 -8.08 -6.40 10.57
N LEU A 37 -7.74 -7.64 10.18
CA LEU A 37 -7.32 -7.97 8.82
C LEU A 37 -8.35 -7.57 7.77
N GLY A 38 -9.65 -7.76 8.04
CA GLY A 38 -10.72 -7.36 7.11
C GLY A 38 -10.67 -5.86 6.78
N THR A 39 -10.39 -5.02 7.77
CA THR A 39 -10.22 -3.58 7.57
C THR A 39 -8.98 -3.29 6.75
N VAL A 40 -7.86 -3.98 7.01
CA VAL A 40 -6.62 -3.78 6.25
C VAL A 40 -6.80 -4.20 4.79
N LEU A 41 -7.39 -5.37 4.53
CA LEU A 41 -7.64 -5.88 3.18
C LEU A 41 -8.59 -4.97 2.40
N ALA A 42 -9.56 -4.33 3.06
CA ALA A 42 -10.46 -3.36 2.43
C ALA A 42 -9.75 -2.07 1.97
N LEU A 43 -8.52 -1.80 2.45
CA LEU A 43 -7.69 -0.70 1.97
C LEU A 43 -6.88 -1.09 0.72
N LEU A 44 -6.73 -2.39 0.45
CA LEU A 44 -5.88 -2.87 -0.63
C LEU A 44 -6.69 -2.98 -1.92
N PRO A 45 -6.14 -2.57 -3.07
CA PRO A 45 -6.79 -2.74 -4.35
C PRO A 45 -6.61 -4.19 -4.81
N LEU A 46 -7.51 -5.08 -4.39
CA LEU A 46 -7.48 -6.51 -4.70
C LEU A 46 -8.35 -6.84 -5.93
N PRO A 47 -7.85 -7.64 -6.89
CA PRO A 47 -6.48 -8.16 -6.96
C PRO A 47 -5.47 -7.06 -7.28
N SER A 48 -4.30 -7.12 -6.62
CA SER A 48 -3.18 -6.22 -6.91
C SER A 48 -2.30 -6.86 -7.99
N HIS A 49 -1.97 -6.11 -9.03
CA HIS A 49 -1.12 -6.56 -10.13
C HIS A 49 0.34 -6.12 -9.97
N GLU A 50 0.56 -4.99 -9.29
CA GLU A 50 1.89 -4.46 -9.00
C GLU A 50 1.94 -4.00 -7.55
N ALA A 51 3.07 -4.26 -6.89
CA ALA A 51 3.33 -3.79 -5.54
C ALA A 51 4.81 -3.38 -5.44
N THR A 52 5.07 -2.12 -5.08
CA THR A 52 6.41 -1.55 -5.06
C THR A 52 6.68 -0.85 -3.73
N VAL A 53 7.87 -1.06 -3.17
CA VAL A 53 8.34 -0.31 -2.00
C VAL A 53 8.86 1.06 -2.46
N GLU A 54 8.10 2.11 -2.18
CA GLU A 54 8.43 3.49 -2.57
C GLU A 54 9.54 4.05 -1.67
N SER A 55 9.32 3.98 -0.36
CA SER A 55 10.20 4.58 0.64
C SER A 55 10.25 3.75 1.91
N VAL A 56 11.42 3.76 2.55
CA VAL A 56 11.64 3.19 3.88
C VAL A 56 12.18 4.32 4.75
N GLU A 57 11.42 4.72 5.76
CA GLU A 57 11.79 5.83 6.64
C GLU A 57 11.81 5.37 8.09
N HIS A 58 12.86 5.70 8.81
CA HIS A 58 12.89 5.50 10.25
C HIS A 58 12.03 6.57 10.95
N GLY A 59 11.05 6.14 11.75
CA GLY A 59 10.10 7.04 12.41
C GLY A 59 9.79 6.64 13.84
N GLY A 60 10.20 7.48 14.79
CA GLY A 60 9.95 7.27 16.21
C GLY A 60 10.65 6.03 16.76
N SER A 61 9.87 4.97 17.05
CA SER A 61 10.33 3.71 17.64
C SER A 61 10.33 2.53 16.66
N GLY A 62 10.29 2.81 15.35
CA GLY A 62 10.23 1.80 14.31
C GLY A 62 10.47 2.41 12.93
N TYR A 63 10.02 1.71 11.90
CA TYR A 63 10.13 2.14 10.53
C TYR A 63 8.75 2.28 9.90
N ASN A 64 8.57 3.27 9.05
CA ASN A 64 7.40 3.42 8.21
C ASN A 64 7.82 3.12 6.77
N ILE A 65 7.13 2.18 6.14
CA ILE A 65 7.36 1.81 4.75
C ILE A 65 6.15 2.22 3.94
N MET A 66 6.40 3.01 2.90
CA MET A 66 5.40 3.35 1.90
C MET A 66 5.43 2.31 0.79
N ILE A 67 4.26 1.72 0.53
CA ILE A 67 4.06 0.71 -0.51
C ILE A 67 3.01 1.25 -1.47
N ARG A 68 3.37 1.27 -2.75
CA ARG A 68 2.47 1.57 -3.86
C ARG A 68 1.89 0.26 -4.38
N LEU A 69 0.57 0.17 -4.38
CA LEU A 69 -0.19 -0.98 -4.88
C LEU A 69 -1.01 -0.55 -6.08
N VAL A 70 -0.91 -1.28 -7.18
CA VAL A 70 -1.69 -1.04 -8.39
C VAL A 70 -2.65 -2.21 -8.57
N GLY A 71 -3.94 -1.94 -8.43
CA GLY A 71 -4.99 -2.87 -8.81
C GLY A 71 -5.45 -2.63 -10.25
N GLU A 72 -6.56 -3.27 -10.60
CA GLU A 72 -7.13 -3.19 -11.95
C GLU A 72 -7.58 -1.76 -12.32
N THR A 73 -8.28 -1.09 -11.41
CA THR A 73 -8.92 0.22 -11.67
C THR A 73 -8.34 1.37 -10.87
N GLU A 74 -7.46 1.09 -9.93
CA GLU A 74 -7.00 2.08 -8.95
C GLU A 74 -5.59 1.78 -8.48
N GLU A 75 -4.92 2.85 -8.07
CA GLU A 75 -3.64 2.80 -7.39
C GLU A 75 -3.81 3.33 -5.97
N VAL A 76 -3.22 2.62 -5.01
CA VAL A 76 -3.29 2.94 -3.59
C VAL A 76 -1.89 3.03 -3.01
N LEU A 77 -1.64 4.09 -2.26
CA LEU A 77 -0.46 4.20 -1.41
C LEU A 77 -0.83 3.86 0.03
N ILE A 78 -0.18 2.83 0.56
CA ILE A 78 -0.30 2.44 1.97
C ILE A 78 1.00 2.74 2.71
N GLN A 79 0.87 3.13 3.97
CA GLN A 79 1.96 3.18 4.92
C GLN A 79 1.84 2.01 5.87
N THR A 80 2.91 1.22 6.00
CA THR A 80 3.02 0.14 6.98
C THR A 80 4.02 0.53 8.05
N ARG A 81 3.65 0.41 9.32
CA ARG A 81 4.55 0.66 10.44
C ARG A 81 5.11 -0.66 10.96
N TRP A 82 6.42 -0.75 10.94
CA TRP A 82 7.20 -1.88 11.38
C TRP A 82 7.86 -1.58 12.71
N LYS A 83 7.76 -2.53 13.64
CA LYS A 83 8.49 -2.51 14.91
C LYS A 83 9.18 -3.84 15.12
N GLU A 84 10.24 -3.82 15.92
CA GLU A 84 10.83 -5.05 16.41
C GLU A 84 9.96 -5.62 17.53
N ARG A 85 9.47 -6.85 17.34
CA ARG A 85 8.73 -7.63 18.33
C ARG A 85 9.37 -9.00 18.40
N ASP A 86 9.74 -9.43 19.61
CA ASP A 86 10.33 -10.77 19.84
C ASP A 86 11.57 -11.02 18.95
N GLY A 87 12.37 -9.97 18.70
CA GLY A 87 13.55 -10.01 17.84
C GLY A 87 13.27 -10.12 16.33
N LYS A 88 12.03 -9.91 15.90
CA LYS A 88 11.61 -9.98 14.49
C LYS A 88 10.97 -8.68 14.02
N PRO A 89 11.11 -8.32 12.73
CA PRO A 89 10.29 -7.29 12.12
C PRO A 89 8.82 -7.67 12.17
N THR A 90 7.97 -6.77 12.65
CA THR A 90 6.54 -7.01 12.73
C THR A 90 5.77 -5.75 12.36
N ILE A 91 4.81 -5.90 11.46
CA ILE A 91 3.90 -4.84 11.04
C ILE A 91 2.85 -4.67 12.12
N VAL A 92 2.90 -3.53 12.80
CA VAL A 92 1.98 -3.22 13.91
C VAL A 92 0.79 -2.37 13.47
N GLU A 93 0.92 -1.68 12.33
CA GLU A 93 -0.10 -0.77 11.81
C GLU A 93 0.00 -0.71 10.29
N ALA A 94 -1.15 -0.61 9.61
CA ALA A 94 -1.24 -0.31 8.20
C ALA A 94 -2.28 0.80 8.02
N SER A 95 -1.91 1.85 7.29
CA SER A 95 -2.71 3.04 7.10
C SER A 95 -2.75 3.40 5.62
N HIS A 96 -3.93 3.72 5.12
CA HIS A 96 -4.10 4.21 3.76
C HIS A 96 -3.71 5.69 3.70
N LEU A 97 -2.79 6.05 2.81
CA LEU A 97 -2.35 7.43 2.62
C LEU A 97 -3.15 8.14 1.54
N SER A 98 -3.29 7.51 0.37
CA SER A 98 -3.97 8.11 -0.79
C SER A 98 -4.39 7.06 -1.81
N LYS A 99 -5.51 7.34 -2.49
CA LYS A 99 -6.07 6.54 -3.58
C LYS A 99 -6.20 7.39 -4.83
N THR A 100 -5.70 6.88 -5.93
CA THR A 100 -5.82 7.48 -7.26
C THR A 100 -6.62 6.53 -8.14
N VAL A 101 -7.79 6.96 -8.61
CA VAL A 101 -8.58 6.17 -9.58
C VAL A 101 -7.90 6.26 -10.94
N ARG A 102 -7.60 5.11 -11.55
CA ARG A 102 -7.06 5.06 -12.90
C ARG A 102 -8.24 5.18 -13.86
N ALA A 103 -8.43 6.37 -14.43
CA ALA A 103 -9.34 6.52 -15.57
C ALA A 103 -8.81 5.60 -16.69
N ALA A 104 -9.60 4.60 -17.09
CA ALA A 104 -9.27 3.73 -18.20
C ALA A 104 -8.96 4.62 -19.41
N GLN A 105 -7.72 4.58 -19.91
CA GLN A 105 -7.38 5.26 -21.15
C GLN A 105 -8.08 4.51 -22.29
N GLY A 106 -9.25 5.02 -22.69
CA GLY A 106 -10.02 4.50 -23.83
C GLY A 106 -11.33 5.25 -24.02
N GLY A 107 -11.30 6.30 -24.85
CA GLY A 107 -12.49 6.98 -25.36
C GLY A 107 -12.41 8.50 -25.21
N GLU A 108 -12.17 9.19 -26.32
CA GLU A 108 -12.29 10.64 -26.48
C GLU A 108 -13.72 11.14 -26.18
N ASP A 109 -13.81 12.47 -26.02
CA ASP A 109 -14.99 13.34 -26.11
C ASP A 109 -15.71 13.67 -24.77
N GLU A 110 -15.99 14.92 -24.41
CA GLU A 110 -16.17 16.12 -25.23
C GLU A 110 -15.74 17.38 -24.43
N ALA A 111 -15.22 18.36 -25.15
CA ALA A 111 -14.97 19.69 -24.67
C ALA A 111 -16.29 20.47 -24.55
N GLU A 112 -16.47 21.22 -23.47
CA GLU A 112 -17.33 22.40 -23.47
C GLU A 112 -16.52 23.60 -22.97
N SER A 113 -15.91 24.29 -23.95
CA SER A 113 -15.59 25.70 -23.86
C SER A 113 -16.85 26.50 -24.13
N GLU A 114 -17.28 27.32 -23.18
CA GLU A 114 -17.99 28.60 -23.37
C GLU A 114 -17.70 29.36 -22.05
N GLY A 115 -16.92 30.45 -21.97
CA GLY A 115 -16.85 31.59 -22.88
C GLY A 115 -17.95 32.58 -22.50
N GLU A 116 -17.70 33.52 -21.59
CA GLU A 116 -18.30 34.86 -21.75
C GLU A 116 -17.50 35.96 -21.02
N GLU A 117 -17.20 36.99 -21.79
CA GLU A 117 -16.49 38.22 -21.47
C GLU A 117 -17.37 39.25 -20.73
N SER A 118 -16.70 40.14 -19.99
CA SER A 118 -16.99 41.59 -19.85
C SER A 118 -18.36 42.09 -19.35
N SER A 119 -18.34 42.79 -18.21
CA SER A 119 -18.85 44.16 -18.07
C SER A 119 -18.16 44.89 -16.92
#